data_AF-A0A396KVU5-F1
#
_entry.id   AF-A0A396KVU5-F1
#
_cell.length_a   1.000
_cell.length_b   1.000
_cell.length_c   1.000
_cell.angle_alpha   90.00
_cell.angle_beta   90.00
_cell.angle_gamma   90.00
#
_symmetry.space_group_name_H-M   'P 1'
#
loop_
_entity.id
_entity.type
_entity.pdbx_description
1 polymer ?
#
loop_
_entity_poly.entity_id
_entity_poly.type
_entity_poly.pdbx_seq_one_letter_code
_entity_poly.pdbx_strand_id
1 'polypeptide(L)' 'MNVQEELRINGYQPTVGYPGTDMGDFFKGLMDRYKCECSPFMLSVAYTYGVIQGKREERFRRKNKKVGN' A
#
# COMPACT_ATOMS: atom_id res chain seq x y z
N MET A 1 -10.24 5.96 11.92
CA MET A 1 -8.86 5.84 11.37
C MET A 1 -8.24 7.23 11.35
N ASN A 2 -7.07 7.42 11.98
CA ASN A 2 -6.39 8.72 11.97
C ASN A 2 -5.45 8.78 10.76
N VAL A 3 -5.81 9.57 9.74
CA VAL A 3 -5.06 9.67 8.47
C VAL A 3 -3.63 10.16 8.67
N GLN A 4 -3.39 11.09 9.60
CA GLN A 4 -2.05 11.62 9.87
C GLN A 4 -1.14 10.55 10.45
N GLU A 5 -1.67 9.74 11.37
CA GLU A 5 -0.93 8.62 11.96
C GLU A 5 -0.65 7.53 10.93
N GLU A 6 -1.60 7.26 10.03
CA GLU A 6 -1.37 6.34 8.92
C GLU A 6 -0.26 6.82 7.98
N LEU A 7 -0.30 8.09 7.56
CA LEU A 7 0.77 8.68 6.73
C LEU A 7 2.13 8.60 7.44
N ARG A 8 2.18 8.87 8.75
CA ARG A 8 3.41 8.75 9.56
C ARG A 8 3.97 7.33 9.54
N ILE A 9 3.13 6.31 9.75
CA ILE A 9 3.57 4.90 9.73
C ILE A 9 4.04 4.48 8.33
N ASN A 10 3.33 4.88 7.28
CA ASN A 10 3.71 4.55 5.91
C ASN A 10 5.00 5.24 5.46
N GLY A 11 5.32 6.41 6.01
CA GLY A 11 6.59 7.10 5.75
C GLY A 11 7.83 6.28 6.12
N TYR A 12 7.69 5.26 6.98
CA TYR A 12 8.79 4.35 7.34
C TYR A 12 8.86 3.08 6.48
N GLN A 13 7.99 2.94 5.48
CA GLN A 13 7.92 1.73 4.68
C GLN A 13 8.81 1.82 3.43
N PRO A 14 9.39 0.70 3.00
CA PRO A 14 10.23 0.67 1.81
C PRO A 14 9.40 0.95 0.55
N THR A 15 10.01 1.66 -0.39
CA THR A 15 9.46 1.84 -1.73
C THR A 15 9.69 0.56 -2.54
N VAL A 16 8.68 0.10 -3.26
CA VAL A 16 8.69 -1.13 -4.09
C VAL A 16 8.62 -0.83 -5.59
N GLY A 17 8.17 0.37 -5.97
CA GLY A 17 7.95 0.79 -7.36
C GLY A 17 9.14 1.48 -8.04
N TYR A 18 10.38 1.06 -7.75
CA TYR A 18 11.55 1.63 -8.43
C TYR A 18 11.56 1.28 -9.93
N PRO A 19 12.04 2.17 -10.81
CA PRO A 19 12.20 1.85 -12.23
C PRO A 19 13.05 0.61 -12.45
N GLY A 20 12.59 -0.29 -13.33
CA GLY A 20 13.28 -1.55 -13.65
C GLY A 20 12.96 -2.72 -12.73
N THR A 21 12.00 -2.59 -11.81
CA THR A 21 11.39 -3.72 -11.10
C THR A 21 10.03 -4.07 -11.68
N ASP A 22 9.57 -5.31 -11.51
CA ASP A 22 8.24 -5.76 -11.94
C ASP A 22 7.12 -4.83 -11.43
N MET A 23 7.24 -4.35 -10.18
CA MET A 23 6.30 -3.41 -9.58
C MET A 23 6.40 -2.01 -10.20
N GLY A 24 7.60 -1.54 -10.52
CA GLY A 24 7.80 -0.28 -11.24
C GLY A 24 7.17 -0.31 -12.63
N ASP A 25 7.36 -1.40 -13.37
CA ASP A 25 6.78 -1.59 -14.70
C ASP A 25 5.26 -1.72 -14.65
N PHE A 26 4.73 -2.42 -13.63
CA PHE A 26 3.29 -2.47 -13.37
C PHE A 26 2.71 -1.08 -13.08
N PHE A 27 3.36 -0.28 -12.23
CA PHE A 27 2.92 1.09 -11.94
C PHE A 27 2.94 1.97 -13.18
N LYS A 28 3.98 1.87 -14.02
CA LYS A 28 4.02 2.57 -15.29
C LYS A 28 2.85 2.16 -16.20
N GLY A 29 2.56 0.87 -16.31
CA GLY A 29 1.41 0.38 -17.06
C GLY A 29 0.07 0.91 -16.55
N LEU A 30 -0.10 1.03 -15.22
CA LEU A 30 -1.28 1.68 -14.62
C LEU A 30 -1.37 3.15 -14.99
N MET A 31 -0.26 3.90 -14.88
CA MET A 31 -0.21 5.31 -15.25
C MET A 31 -0.61 5.52 -16.71
N ASP A 32 -0.04 4.72 -17.62
CA ASP A 32 -0.29 4.79 -19.06
C ASP A 32 -1.74 4.43 -19.42
N ARG A 33 -2.31 3.43 -18.73
CA ARG A 33 -3.69 2.98 -18.91
C ARG A 33 -4.70 4.03 -18.46
N TYR A 34 -4.49 4.61 -17.29
CA TYR A 34 -5.43 5.55 -16.67
C TYR A 34 -5.12 7.01 -17.00
N LYS A 35 -4.09 7.28 -17.81
CA LYS A 35 -3.62 8.63 -18.15
C LYS A 35 -3.40 9.47 -16.89
N CYS A 36 -2.83 8.83 -15.86
CA CYS A 36 -2.64 9.43 -14.56
C CYS A 36 -1.25 10.07 -14.47
N GLU A 37 -1.23 11.39 -14.26
CA GLU A 37 -0.01 12.13 -13.94
C GLU A 37 0.28 12.00 -12.43
N CYS A 38 0.86 10.86 -12.05
CA CYS A 38 1.40 10.66 -10.71
C CYS A 38 2.83 10.14 -10.81
N SER A 39 3.60 10.22 -9.72
CA SER A 39 4.92 9.60 -9.71
C SER A 39 4.81 8.10 -9.37
N PRO A 40 5.66 7.23 -9.95
CA PRO A 40 5.77 5.82 -9.53
C PRO A 40 6.02 5.68 -8.02
N PHE A 41 6.71 6.64 -7.42
CA PHE A 41 6.89 6.74 -5.97
C PHE A 41 5.56 6.87 -5.22
N MET A 42 4.66 7.76 -5.65
CA MET A 42 3.35 7.93 -5.01
C MET A 42 2.50 6.65 -5.12
N LEU A 43 2.54 5.96 -6.26
CA LEU A 43 1.87 4.66 -6.41
C LEU A 43 2.47 3.60 -5.48
N SER A 44 3.79 3.60 -5.30
CA SER A 44 4.45 2.72 -4.36
C SER A 44 4.03 2.97 -2.91
N VAL A 45 3.89 4.22 -2.50
CA VAL A 45 3.41 4.59 -1.16
C VAL A 45 1.96 4.11 -0.97
N ALA A 46 1.09 4.37 -1.96
CA ALA A 46 -0.31 3.95 -1.92
C ALA A 46 -0.47 2.41 -1.88
N TYR A 47 0.30 1.69 -2.69
CA TYR A 47 0.32 0.22 -2.67
C TYR A 47 0.72 -0.31 -1.30
N THR A 48 1.80 0.23 -0.73
CA THR A 48 2.33 -0.22 0.57
C THR A 48 1.33 0.03 1.68
N TYR A 49 0.62 1.16 1.63
CA TYR A 49 -0.48 1.44 2.54
C TYR A 49 -1.59 0.40 2.45
N GLY A 50 -2.05 0.08 1.23
CA GLY A 50 -3.08 -0.94 1.02
C GLY A 50 -2.69 -2.32 1.57
N VAL A 51 -1.43 -2.73 1.34
CA VAL A 51 -0.90 -3.99 1.88
C VAL A 51 -0.90 -4.00 3.42
N ILE A 52 -0.51 -2.91 4.06
CA ILE A 52 -0.48 -2.81 5.53
C ILE A 52 -1.89 -2.82 6.12
N GLN A 53 -2.81 -2.08 5.51
CA GLN A 53 -4.21 -2.05 5.92
C GLN A 53 -4.82 -3.46 5.82
N GLY A 54 -4.67 -4.16 4.68
CA GLY A 54 -5.15 -5.53 4.53
C GLY A 54 -4.54 -6.49 5.57
N LYS A 55 -3.25 -6.37 5.88
CA LYS A 55 -2.61 -7.16 6.96
C LYS A 55 -3.18 -6.83 8.34
N ARG A 56 -3.51 -5.57 8.63
CA ARG A 56 -4.11 -5.16 9.91
C ARG A 56 -5.54 -5.65 10.05
N GLU A 57 -6.35 -5.52 9.01
CA GLU A 57 -7.72 -6.03 8.95
C GLU A 57 -7.75 -7.54 9.15
N GLU A 58 -6.87 -8.28 8.47
CA GLU A 58 -6.79 -9.73 8.63
C GLU A 58 -6.37 -10.14 10.05
N ARG A 59 -5.45 -9.41 10.68
CA ARG A 59 -5.07 -9.62 12.09
C ARG A 59 -6.23 -9.35 13.04
N PHE A 60 -6.99 -8.28 12.82
CA PHE A 60 -8.17 -7.95 13.61
C PHE A 60 -9.24 -9.04 13.48
N ARG A 61 -9.52 -9.48 12.25
CA ARG A 61 -10.44 -10.59 11.97
C ARG A 61 -10.03 -11.87 12.67
N ARG A 62 -8.75 -12.25 12.61
CA ARG A 62 -8.22 -13.44 13.31
C ARG A 62 -8.31 -13.31 14.83
N LYS A 63 -8.05 -12.13 15.39
CA LYS A 63 -8.14 -11.89 16.84
C LYS A 63 -9.58 -12.04 17.32
N ASN A 64 -10.55 -11.44 16.62
CA ASN A 64 -11.96 -11.56 16.98
C ASN A 64 -12.50 -12.99 16.80
N LYS A 65 -12.00 -13.72 15.79
CA LYS A 65 -12.35 -15.14 15.62
C LYS A 65 -11.81 -16.04 16.74
N LYS A 66 -10.74 -15.64 17.42
CA LYS A 66 -10.17 -16.37 18.58
C LYS A 66 -10.86 -16.04 19.91
N VAL A 67 -11.61 -14.93 20.01
CA VAL A 67 -12.30 -14.50 21.24
C VAL A 67 -13.74 -15.03 21.31
N GLY A 68 -14.24 -15.64 20.22
CA GLY A 68 -15.59 -16.19 20.11
C GLY A 68 -15.72 -17.71 20.33
N ASN A 69 -14.79 -18.34 21.07
CA ASN A 69 -14.89 -19.75 21.51
C ASN A 69 -14.63 -19.84 23.01
#